data_AF-A0A8B7DXG3-F1
#
_entry.id   AF-A0A8B7DXG3-F1
#
_cell.length_a   1.000
_cell.length_b   1.000
_cell.length_c   1.000
_cell.angle_alpha   90.00
_cell.angle_beta   90.00
_cell.angle_gamma   90.00
#
_symmetry.space_group_name_H-M   'P 1'
#
loop_
_entity.id
_entity.type
_entity.pdbx_description
1 polymer ?
#
loop_
_entity_poly.entity_id
_entity_poly.type
_entity_poly.pdbx_seq_one_letter_code
_entity_poly.pdbx_strand_id
1 'polypeptide(L)'
;MPPVKRTRRCNLYGGSPSDLPITDLATYGDVPLEERSYIKDQREKIGTKGKFQIGGIDNSVLSPTSRKTKQTKASDEEIYIKEFDTIMDSDQSETSISSLNQTRSKNYNTTHYPKFALEVIRYGISDEAAASVANALLQDIGYLHLNDVIDSSKMKREKEGVCFNASFEQSKVSNIKAIGLDSKRNKNSLVYEQRDIDGEINLCKFTSTVDHLTFIIESGELQGQYLKQIDVPKEKSKGKDLAEFTCNVLKEFKSDKSIQAIILDNTSVNTGKDNGLVACLERILKRRIYLIGCLLHVNELPLRHLISKLDGSSNSSNNYSGPVGKFI
;
A
#
# COMPACT_ATOMS: atom_id res chain seq x y z
N MET A 1 16.84 -64.29 -22.79
CA MET A 1 16.18 -63.24 -21.96
C MET A 1 16.73 -61.89 -22.37
N PRO A 2 15.89 -60.86 -22.49
CA PRO A 2 16.25 -59.59 -23.14
C PRO A 2 17.15 -58.72 -22.25
N PRO A 3 17.89 -57.75 -22.83
CA PRO A 3 18.79 -56.89 -22.09
C PRO A 3 18.02 -55.79 -21.34
N VAL A 4 18.37 -55.60 -20.07
CA VAL A 4 17.90 -54.50 -19.23
C VAL A 4 18.42 -53.17 -19.80
N LYS A 5 17.51 -52.36 -20.34
CA LYS A 5 17.74 -50.94 -20.63
C LYS A 5 17.42 -50.11 -19.37
N ARG A 6 18.28 -49.12 -19.11
CA ARG A 6 18.06 -47.80 -18.47
C ARG A 6 19.08 -47.55 -17.34
N THR A 7 19.72 -46.39 -17.21
CA THR A 7 19.85 -45.20 -18.06
C THR A 7 21.05 -44.45 -17.49
N ARG A 8 21.88 -43.89 -18.36
CA ARG A 8 23.01 -43.04 -17.97
C ARG A 8 22.50 -41.80 -17.25
N ARG A 9 23.29 -41.37 -16.27
CA ARG A 9 23.22 -40.08 -15.58
C ARG A 9 22.97 -38.95 -16.59
N CYS A 10 21.88 -38.21 -16.42
CA CYS A 10 21.70 -36.94 -17.12
C CYS A 10 22.33 -35.83 -16.29
N ASN A 11 23.41 -35.28 -16.83
CA ASN A 11 23.87 -33.92 -16.58
C ASN A 11 22.70 -32.96 -16.84
N LEU A 12 22.36 -32.12 -15.87
CA LEU A 12 21.53 -30.94 -16.11
C LEU A 12 22.43 -29.73 -15.95
N TYR A 13 22.73 -29.10 -17.08
CA TYR A 13 23.05 -27.69 -17.34
C TYR A 13 24.02 -27.62 -18.53
N GLY A 14 23.42 -27.61 -19.72
CA GLY A 14 24.11 -27.50 -21.00
C GLY A 14 23.13 -27.64 -22.15
N GLY A 15 22.39 -26.59 -22.48
CA GLY A 15 21.48 -26.54 -23.61
C GLY A 15 21.21 -25.10 -24.05
N SER A 16 21.19 -24.89 -25.38
CA SER A 16 20.98 -23.61 -26.10
C SER A 16 19.61 -22.98 -25.82
N PRO A 17 19.44 -21.64 -25.93
CA PRO A 17 18.20 -20.91 -25.59
C PRO A 17 16.93 -21.27 -26.38
N SER A 18 17.00 -22.16 -27.36
CA SER A 18 15.87 -22.53 -28.24
C SER A 18 15.06 -23.75 -27.78
N ASP A 19 15.52 -24.49 -26.78
CA ASP A 19 15.00 -25.85 -26.51
C ASP A 19 14.24 -26.01 -25.18
N LEU A 20 13.73 -24.92 -24.59
CA LEU A 20 12.82 -25.05 -23.45
C LEU A 20 11.40 -25.39 -23.94
N PRO A 21 10.81 -26.51 -23.48
CA PRO A 21 9.43 -26.82 -23.84
C PRO A 21 8.54 -25.70 -23.32
N ILE A 22 7.66 -25.23 -24.21
CA ILE A 22 6.52 -24.38 -23.89
C ILE A 22 5.92 -24.90 -22.58
N THR A 23 5.99 -24.09 -21.53
CA THR A 23 5.46 -24.45 -20.22
C THR A 23 4.03 -24.91 -20.39
N ASP A 24 3.77 -26.19 -20.10
CA ASP A 24 2.43 -26.74 -19.96
C ASP A 24 1.72 -25.97 -18.85
N LEU A 25 1.01 -24.90 -19.23
CA LEU A 25 0.05 -24.24 -18.37
C LEU A 25 -1.03 -25.27 -18.07
N ALA A 26 -1.12 -25.69 -16.81
CA ALA A 26 -2.14 -26.62 -16.33
C ALA A 26 -3.50 -26.26 -16.94
N THR A 27 -4.04 -27.18 -17.73
CA THR A 27 -5.35 -27.03 -18.33
C THR A 27 -6.41 -27.25 -17.24
N TYR A 28 -7.65 -26.81 -17.46
CA TYR A 28 -8.73 -26.97 -16.48
C TYR A 28 -8.97 -28.43 -16.06
N GLY A 29 -8.52 -29.39 -16.89
CA GLY A 29 -8.52 -30.83 -16.61
C GLY A 29 -7.50 -31.27 -15.54
N ASP A 30 -6.40 -30.54 -15.40
CA ASP A 30 -5.29 -30.86 -14.49
C ASP A 30 -5.52 -30.33 -13.07
N VAL A 31 -6.55 -29.49 -12.88
CA VAL A 31 -6.97 -28.98 -11.57
C VAL A 31 -7.88 -30.01 -10.90
N PRO A 32 -7.51 -30.53 -9.70
CA PRO A 32 -8.35 -31.43 -8.91
C PRO A 32 -9.77 -30.88 -8.76
N LEU A 33 -10.78 -31.75 -8.85
CA LEU A 33 -12.20 -31.36 -8.82
C LEU A 33 -12.54 -30.50 -7.58
N GLU A 34 -11.91 -30.80 -6.45
CA GLU A 34 -12.06 -30.08 -5.19
C GLU A 34 -11.57 -28.62 -5.27
N GLU A 35 -10.48 -28.37 -6.00
CA GLU A 35 -9.84 -27.06 -6.15
C GLU A 35 -10.55 -26.14 -7.16
N ARG A 36 -11.36 -26.69 -8.07
CA ARG A 36 -12.09 -25.90 -9.08
C ARG A 36 -13.05 -24.91 -8.43
N SER A 37 -13.66 -25.29 -7.30
CA SER A 37 -14.57 -24.43 -6.53
C SER A 37 -13.86 -23.24 -5.89
N TYR A 38 -12.65 -23.45 -5.40
CA TYR A 38 -11.76 -22.42 -4.87
C TYR A 38 -11.24 -21.49 -5.97
N ILE A 39 -10.75 -22.04 -7.08
CA ILE A 39 -10.28 -21.25 -8.22
C ILE A 39 -11.41 -20.38 -8.77
N LYS A 40 -12.63 -20.92 -8.81
CA LYS A 40 -13.82 -20.15 -9.17
C LYS A 40 -14.08 -19.00 -8.18
N ASP A 41 -14.05 -19.28 -6.87
CA ASP A 41 -14.20 -18.24 -5.83
C ASP A 41 -13.11 -17.16 -5.90
N GLN A 42 -11.85 -17.51 -6.18
CA GLN A 42 -10.77 -16.51 -6.37
C GLN A 42 -10.92 -15.71 -7.67
N ARG A 43 -11.39 -16.34 -8.75
CA ARG A 43 -11.61 -15.67 -10.04
C ARG A 43 -12.82 -14.76 -10.05
N GLU A 44 -13.88 -15.14 -9.33
CA GLU A 44 -15.16 -14.42 -9.25
C GLU A 44 -15.26 -13.53 -8.00
N LYS A 45 -14.19 -13.43 -7.20
CA LYS A 45 -14.16 -12.67 -5.94
C LYS A 45 -14.46 -11.19 -6.16
N ILE A 46 -15.56 -10.70 -5.59
CA ILE A 46 -15.88 -9.27 -5.53
C ILE A 46 -15.77 -8.80 -4.08
N GLY A 47 -14.65 -8.18 -3.72
CA GLY A 47 -14.41 -7.59 -2.40
C GLY A 47 -13.31 -8.28 -1.57
N THR A 48 -13.19 -7.91 -0.28
CA THR A 48 -12.08 -8.31 0.61
C THR A 48 -12.26 -9.66 1.29
N LYS A 49 -13.42 -10.31 1.15
CA LYS A 49 -13.73 -11.63 1.73
C LYS A 49 -14.25 -12.56 0.64
N GLY A 50 -13.58 -13.70 0.45
CA GLY A 50 -14.02 -14.80 -0.43
C GLY A 50 -14.61 -15.92 0.40
N LYS A 51 -15.38 -16.82 -0.21
CA LYS A 51 -15.94 -17.98 0.48
C LYS A 51 -14.83 -18.85 1.09
N PHE A 52 -13.68 -18.88 0.44
CA PHE A 52 -12.54 -19.66 0.88
C PHE A 52 -11.40 -18.76 1.39
N GLN A 53 -11.63 -17.80 2.28
CA GLN A 53 -10.56 -17.01 2.92
C GLN A 53 -10.18 -17.59 4.28
N ILE A 54 -8.89 -17.77 4.55
CA ILE A 54 -8.39 -18.30 5.83
C ILE A 54 -8.80 -17.33 6.96
N GLY A 55 -9.40 -17.87 8.03
CA GLY A 55 -9.91 -17.12 9.18
C GLY A 55 -11.41 -16.75 9.14
N GLY A 56 -12.15 -17.16 8.11
CA GLY A 56 -13.62 -17.03 8.06
C GLY A 56 -14.32 -18.29 8.55
N ILE A 57 -15.39 -18.15 9.34
CA ILE A 57 -16.29 -19.26 9.70
C ILE A 57 -16.99 -19.76 8.44
N ASP A 58 -17.01 -21.07 8.20
CA ASP A 58 -17.68 -21.70 7.05
C ASP A 58 -19.21 -21.50 7.12
N ASN A 59 -19.69 -20.47 6.41
CA ASN A 59 -21.11 -20.09 6.40
C ASN A 59 -22.03 -21.11 5.73
N SER A 60 -21.51 -22.11 5.01
CA SER A 60 -22.34 -23.11 4.33
C SER A 60 -23.04 -24.11 5.26
N VAL A 61 -22.74 -24.08 6.57
CA VAL A 61 -23.29 -25.02 7.56
C VAL A 61 -24.27 -24.34 8.54
N LEU A 62 -24.48 -23.03 8.45
CA LEU A 62 -25.45 -22.33 9.29
C LEU A 62 -26.87 -22.46 8.69
N SER A 63 -27.66 -23.39 9.21
CA SER A 63 -29.12 -23.33 9.03
C SER A 63 -29.68 -22.05 9.68
N PRO A 64 -30.76 -21.45 9.15
CA PRO A 64 -31.30 -20.21 9.68
C PRO A 64 -32.06 -20.51 10.98
N THR A 65 -31.35 -20.57 12.10
CA THR A 65 -31.97 -20.49 13.43
C THR A 65 -32.01 -19.02 13.83
N SER A 66 -33.16 -18.42 13.57
CA SER A 66 -33.57 -17.09 14.00
C SER A 66 -33.24 -16.88 15.49
N ARG A 67 -32.22 -16.08 15.79
CA ARG A 67 -32.07 -15.43 17.10
C ARG A 67 -32.13 -13.92 16.89
N LYS A 68 -33.32 -13.37 17.16
CA LYS A 68 -33.54 -11.93 17.39
C LYS A 68 -32.63 -11.51 18.53
N THR A 69 -31.49 -10.87 18.21
CA THR A 69 -30.71 -10.15 19.22
C THR A 69 -31.07 -8.69 19.09
N LYS A 70 -31.76 -8.18 20.11
CA LYS A 70 -32.10 -6.76 20.28
C LYS A 70 -30.80 -5.94 20.19
N GLN A 71 -30.74 -5.02 19.22
CA GLN A 71 -29.82 -3.89 19.31
C GLN A 71 -30.34 -2.94 20.39
N THR A 72 -29.71 -2.94 21.56
CA THR A 72 -29.75 -1.78 22.45
C THR A 72 -28.78 -0.75 21.88
N LYS A 73 -29.32 0.39 21.44
CA LYS A 73 -28.55 1.57 21.04
C LYS A 73 -27.75 2.06 22.25
N ALA A 74 -26.43 2.12 22.11
CA ALA A 74 -25.61 2.94 22.98
C ALA A 74 -25.84 4.40 22.55
N SER A 75 -26.33 5.20 23.47
CA SER A 75 -26.56 6.63 23.33
C SER A 75 -25.25 7.38 23.17
N ASP A 76 -25.24 8.33 22.25
CA ASP A 76 -24.17 9.28 22.03
C ASP A 76 -23.94 10.12 23.30
N GLU A 77 -22.77 10.00 23.92
CA GLU A 77 -22.30 10.95 24.93
C GLU A 77 -21.60 12.10 24.20
N GLU A 78 -22.32 13.21 24.05
CA GLU A 78 -21.81 14.50 23.59
C GLU A 78 -20.80 15.05 24.61
N ILE A 79 -19.52 15.11 24.24
CA ILE A 79 -18.50 15.83 25.00
C ILE A 79 -18.71 17.33 24.76
N TYR A 80 -19.31 18.00 25.75
CA TYR A 80 -19.42 19.45 25.85
C TYR A 80 -18.02 20.10 25.89
N ILE A 81 -17.65 20.85 24.86
CA ILE A 81 -16.53 21.80 24.94
C ILE A 81 -17.09 23.05 25.61
N LYS A 82 -16.65 23.33 26.84
CA LYS A 82 -16.92 24.61 27.51
C LYS A 82 -16.11 25.70 26.83
N GLU A 83 -16.80 26.66 26.22
CA GLU A 83 -16.31 28.02 26.03
C GLU A 83 -15.82 28.56 27.38
N PHE A 84 -14.58 28.99 27.44
CA PHE A 84 -14.06 29.77 28.55
C PHE A 84 -13.75 31.17 28.01
N ASP A 85 -14.81 31.95 27.82
CA ASP A 85 -14.71 33.40 27.84
C ASP A 85 -14.40 33.82 29.28
N THR A 86 -13.26 34.48 29.49
CA THR A 86 -13.06 35.30 30.69
C THR A 86 -12.45 36.62 30.27
N ILE A 87 -13.34 37.59 30.17
CA ILE A 87 -13.09 39.01 30.31
C ILE A 87 -12.40 39.23 31.67
N MET A 88 -11.18 39.77 31.66
CA MET A 88 -10.64 40.54 32.79
C MET A 88 -10.02 41.81 32.23
N ASP A 89 -10.89 42.82 32.17
CA ASP A 89 -10.56 44.22 31.94
C ASP A 89 -10.38 44.86 33.32
N SER A 90 -9.15 45.22 33.69
CA SER A 90 -8.86 46.46 34.45
C SER A 90 -7.38 46.61 34.82
N ASP A 91 -6.97 47.85 34.62
CA ASP A 91 -5.94 48.62 35.29
C ASP A 91 -4.52 48.60 34.75
N GLN A 92 -4.30 49.67 33.99
CA GLN A 92 -3.05 50.30 33.64
C GLN A 92 -2.09 50.39 34.83
N SER A 93 -0.85 49.96 34.61
CA SER A 93 0.29 50.70 35.14
C SER A 93 1.37 50.74 34.08
N GLU A 94 1.57 51.95 33.56
CA GLU A 94 2.70 52.31 32.73
C GLU A 94 4.00 52.08 33.53
N THR A 95 4.93 51.29 33.00
CA THR A 95 6.33 51.42 33.38
C THR A 95 7.23 51.09 32.18
N SER A 96 7.46 52.14 31.41
CA SER A 96 8.72 52.46 30.74
C SER A 96 9.33 51.40 29.83
N ILE A 97 8.83 51.37 28.60
CA ILE A 97 9.64 51.04 27.41
C ILE A 97 10.78 52.08 27.36
N SER A 98 11.97 51.70 27.82
CA SER A 98 13.18 52.46 27.55
C SER A 98 14.25 51.56 26.95
N SER A 99 14.45 51.79 25.65
CA SER A 99 15.73 51.68 24.95
C SER A 99 16.46 50.34 24.99
N LEU A 100 16.04 49.42 24.12
CA LEU A 100 16.96 48.61 23.34
C LEU A 100 16.55 48.69 21.87
N ASN A 101 16.86 49.84 21.26
CA ASN A 101 17.03 49.96 19.81
C ASN A 101 18.31 49.19 19.43
N GLN A 102 18.27 47.86 19.55
CA GLN A 102 19.11 47.02 18.72
C GLN A 102 18.43 46.98 17.37
N THR A 103 19.10 47.51 16.36
CA THR A 103 18.79 47.27 14.96
C THR A 103 18.61 45.76 14.79
N ARG A 104 17.36 45.28 14.81
CA ARG A 104 17.02 43.89 14.51
C ARG A 104 17.36 43.69 13.04
N SER A 105 18.62 43.35 12.77
CA SER A 105 18.93 42.53 11.61
C SER A 105 17.97 41.36 11.70
N LYS A 106 17.10 41.18 10.69
CA LYS A 106 16.22 40.02 10.61
C LYS A 106 17.12 38.81 10.36
N ASN A 107 17.76 38.33 11.42
CA ASN A 107 18.56 37.12 11.37
C ASN A 107 17.58 35.96 11.33
N TYR A 108 17.22 35.57 10.11
CA TYR A 108 16.40 34.38 9.90
C TYR A 108 17.24 33.14 10.24
N ASN A 109 16.62 32.17 10.89
CA ASN A 109 17.23 30.86 11.12
C ASN A 109 17.50 30.15 9.77
N THR A 110 18.77 30.06 9.39
CA THR A 110 19.22 29.43 8.13
C THR A 110 19.61 27.97 8.30
N THR A 111 19.69 27.47 9.54
CA THR A 111 20.08 26.10 9.85
C THR A 111 19.05 25.10 9.33
N HIS A 112 19.50 24.03 8.67
CA HIS A 112 18.62 23.00 8.10
C HIS A 112 18.39 21.83 9.05
N TYR A 113 17.15 21.34 9.11
CA TYR A 113 16.74 20.28 10.04
C TYR A 113 16.04 19.11 9.33
N PRO A 114 16.67 18.49 8.31
CA PRO A 114 15.98 17.53 7.43
C PRO A 114 15.51 16.28 8.18
N LYS A 115 16.30 15.77 9.13
CA LYS A 115 15.94 14.57 9.91
C LYS A 115 14.74 14.82 10.82
N PHE A 116 14.73 15.97 11.49
CA PHE A 116 13.61 16.34 12.35
C PHE A 116 12.35 16.56 11.52
N ALA A 117 12.45 17.28 10.40
CA ALA A 117 11.32 17.48 9.49
C ALA A 117 10.75 16.15 8.95
N LEU A 118 11.59 15.17 8.63
CA LEU A 118 11.15 13.82 8.23
C LEU A 118 10.31 13.13 9.30
N GLU A 119 10.74 13.15 10.56
CA GLU A 119 9.97 12.55 11.65
C GLU A 119 8.66 13.30 11.91
N VAL A 120 8.68 14.63 11.84
CA VAL A 120 7.47 15.45 11.96
C VAL A 120 6.45 15.12 10.86
N ILE A 121 6.90 14.89 9.62
CA ILE A 121 6.05 14.44 8.51
C ILE A 121 5.52 13.03 8.79
N ARG A 122 6.38 12.10 9.21
CA ARG A 122 6.02 10.71 9.48
C ARG A 122 4.92 10.59 10.54
N TYR A 123 5.00 11.39 11.60
CA TYR A 123 4.02 11.39 12.68
C TYR A 123 2.85 12.36 12.46
N GLY A 124 2.82 13.11 11.35
CA GLY A 124 1.74 14.05 11.04
C GLY A 124 1.62 15.19 12.06
N ILE A 125 2.73 15.61 12.67
CA ILE A 125 2.74 16.66 13.70
C ILE A 125 2.58 18.04 13.02
N SER A 126 1.73 18.90 13.59
CA SER A 126 1.52 20.27 13.08
C SER A 126 2.80 21.11 13.16
N ASP A 127 2.91 22.14 12.33
CA ASP A 127 4.10 22.98 12.28
C ASP A 127 4.31 23.74 13.60
N GLU A 128 3.22 24.16 14.25
CA GLU A 128 3.23 24.82 15.57
C GLU A 128 3.70 23.87 16.67
N ALA A 129 3.15 22.64 16.71
CA ALA A 129 3.52 21.65 17.71
C ALA A 129 4.99 21.21 17.52
N ALA A 130 5.42 21.02 16.27
CA ALA A 130 6.79 20.67 15.95
C ALA A 130 7.78 21.77 16.38
N ALA A 131 7.46 23.03 16.09
CA ALA A 131 8.27 24.18 16.50
C ALA A 131 8.36 24.29 18.02
N SER A 132 7.23 24.12 18.73
CA SER A 132 7.18 24.14 20.21
C SER A 132 8.05 23.03 20.82
N VAL A 133 7.88 21.78 20.37
CA VAL A 133 8.65 20.63 20.85
C VAL A 133 10.15 20.79 20.53
N ALA A 134 10.49 21.28 19.34
CA ALA A 134 11.88 21.51 18.95
C ALA A 134 12.54 22.59 19.82
N ASN A 135 11.86 23.72 20.05
CA ASN A 135 12.39 24.78 20.90
C ASN A 135 12.52 24.33 22.36
N ALA A 136 11.57 23.56 22.90
CA ALA A 136 11.68 22.98 24.23
C ALA A 136 12.91 22.07 24.36
N LEU A 137 13.11 21.18 23.37
CA LEU A 137 14.29 20.32 23.33
C LEU A 137 15.59 21.14 23.26
N LEU A 138 15.64 22.17 22.40
CA LEU A 138 16.79 23.07 22.26
C LEU A 138 17.11 23.84 23.54
N GLN A 139 16.09 24.18 24.33
CA GLN A 139 16.27 24.80 25.66
C GLN A 139 16.86 23.81 26.66
N ASP A 140 16.34 22.59 26.72
CA ASP A 140 16.81 21.55 27.63
C ASP A 140 18.28 21.17 27.38
N ILE A 141 18.70 21.13 26.11
CA ILE A 141 20.10 20.86 25.75
C ILE A 141 21.00 22.11 25.85
N GLY A 142 20.45 23.28 26.15
CA GLY A 142 21.19 24.54 26.29
C GLY A 142 21.72 25.16 24.98
N TYR A 143 21.15 24.79 23.83
CA TYR A 143 21.59 25.26 22.50
C TYR A 143 20.71 26.39 21.92
N LEU A 144 19.69 26.87 22.64
CA LEU A 144 18.79 27.90 22.10
C LEU A 144 19.41 29.31 22.17
N HIS A 145 19.91 29.81 21.04
CA HIS A 145 20.23 31.23 20.84
C HIS A 145 19.07 31.98 20.15
N LEU A 146 19.01 33.31 20.29
CA LEU A 146 17.93 34.15 19.74
C LEU A 146 17.73 34.01 18.22
N ASN A 147 18.78 33.64 17.48
CA ASN A 147 18.73 33.47 16.01
C ASN A 147 18.36 32.03 15.58
N ASP A 148 18.38 31.07 16.50
CA ASP A 148 18.17 29.64 16.22
C ASP A 148 16.77 29.16 16.58
N VAL A 149 15.89 30.07 17.00
CA VAL A 149 14.48 29.78 17.26
C VAL A 149 13.84 29.19 16.02
N ILE A 150 13.12 28.09 16.22
CA ILE A 150 12.35 27.42 15.17
C ILE A 150 10.92 27.93 15.26
N ASP A 151 10.46 28.65 14.24
CA ASP A 151 9.07 29.06 14.11
C ASP A 151 8.27 28.06 13.25
N SER A 152 6.93 28.12 13.33
CA SER A 152 6.04 27.28 12.49
C SER A 152 6.37 27.44 11.00
N SER A 153 6.69 28.67 10.56
CA SER A 153 7.09 28.94 9.17
C SER A 153 8.42 28.28 8.78
N LYS A 154 9.42 28.21 9.68
CA LYS A 154 10.67 27.47 9.46
C LYS A 154 10.38 25.98 9.32
N MET A 155 9.56 25.42 10.21
CA MET A 155 9.20 24.01 10.10
C MET A 155 8.49 23.69 8.79
N LYS A 156 7.54 24.54 8.38
CA LYS A 156 6.87 24.41 7.08
C LYS A 156 7.86 24.42 5.91
N ARG A 157 8.80 25.38 5.87
CA ARG A 157 9.84 25.46 4.83
C ARG A 157 10.76 24.24 4.83
N GLU A 158 11.15 23.74 5.99
CA GLU A 158 11.99 22.54 6.08
C GLU A 158 11.24 21.30 5.58
N LYS A 159 9.95 21.14 5.94
CA LYS A 159 9.10 20.06 5.39
C LYS A 159 9.00 20.15 3.87
N GLU A 160 8.67 21.33 3.34
CA GLU A 160 8.57 21.58 1.90
C GLU A 160 9.89 21.28 1.19
N GLY A 161 11.02 21.70 1.76
CA GLY A 161 12.35 21.43 1.21
C GLY A 161 12.70 19.94 1.18
N VAL A 162 12.40 19.21 2.25
CA VAL A 162 12.62 17.76 2.32
C VAL A 162 11.73 17.02 1.31
N CYS A 163 10.46 17.38 1.21
CA CYS A 163 9.54 16.82 0.23
C CYS A 163 10.00 17.10 -1.20
N PHE A 164 10.40 18.34 -1.49
CA PHE A 164 10.93 18.73 -2.80
C PHE A 164 12.18 17.93 -3.15
N ASN A 165 13.14 17.82 -2.23
CA ASN A 165 14.36 17.04 -2.45
C ASN A 165 14.04 15.56 -2.70
N ALA A 166 13.13 14.97 -1.93
CA ALA A 166 12.70 13.60 -2.14
C ALA A 166 12.07 13.39 -3.53
N SER A 167 11.17 14.28 -3.95
CA SER A 167 10.58 14.25 -5.29
C SER A 167 11.62 14.48 -6.39
N PHE A 168 12.60 15.36 -6.16
CA PHE A 168 13.68 15.63 -7.10
C PHE A 168 14.60 14.42 -7.27
N GLU A 169 15.03 13.77 -6.19
CA GLU A 169 15.81 12.54 -6.28
C GLU A 169 15.02 11.42 -6.97
N GLN A 170 13.73 11.31 -6.68
CA GLN A 170 12.85 10.36 -7.35
C GLN A 170 12.75 10.63 -8.86
N SER A 171 12.75 11.89 -9.30
CA SER A 171 12.74 12.26 -10.72
C SER A 171 14.00 11.86 -11.49
N LYS A 172 15.13 11.65 -10.79
CA LYS A 172 16.37 11.16 -11.40
C LYS A 172 16.35 9.65 -11.64
N VAL A 173 15.46 8.92 -10.96
CA VAL A 173 15.34 7.47 -11.12
C VAL A 173 14.96 7.17 -12.56
N SER A 174 15.78 6.34 -13.21
CA SER A 174 15.55 5.91 -14.58
C SER A 174 16.15 4.54 -14.83
N ASN A 175 15.81 3.94 -15.96
CA ASN A 175 16.33 2.63 -16.39
C ASN A 175 16.09 1.50 -15.37
N ILE A 176 14.94 1.51 -14.69
CA ILE A 176 14.56 0.49 -13.71
C ILE A 176 14.43 -0.87 -14.40
N LYS A 177 15.00 -1.93 -13.80
CA LYS A 177 14.94 -3.30 -14.35
C LYS A 177 13.86 -4.15 -13.72
N ALA A 178 13.49 -3.91 -12.47
CA ALA A 178 12.38 -4.60 -11.84
C ALA A 178 11.56 -3.66 -10.97
N ILE A 179 10.24 -3.83 -10.99
CA ILE A 179 9.30 -3.12 -10.13
C ILE A 179 8.40 -4.10 -9.40
N GLY A 180 8.09 -3.80 -8.15
CA GLY A 180 7.02 -4.42 -7.39
C GLY A 180 5.76 -3.58 -7.54
N LEU A 181 4.62 -4.23 -7.76
CA LEU A 181 3.33 -3.57 -7.65
C LEU A 181 2.47 -4.29 -6.63
N ASP A 182 1.84 -3.50 -5.78
CA ASP A 182 0.81 -3.95 -4.86
C ASP A 182 -0.37 -2.98 -4.88
N SER A 183 -1.58 -3.51 -4.69
CA SER A 183 -2.81 -2.72 -4.71
C SER A 183 -3.64 -2.97 -3.48
N LYS A 184 -4.13 -1.87 -2.87
CA LYS A 184 -5.03 -1.95 -1.72
C LYS A 184 -6.34 -1.24 -1.99
N ARG A 185 -7.43 -2.01 -1.94
CA ARG A 185 -8.80 -1.50 -2.09
C ARG A 185 -9.30 -0.87 -0.80
N ASN A 186 -9.62 0.42 -0.86
CA ASN A 186 -10.24 1.17 0.24
C ASN A 186 -11.65 1.60 -0.17
N LYS A 187 -12.67 1.21 0.61
CA LYS A 187 -14.09 1.46 0.28
C LYS A 187 -14.57 2.89 0.59
N ASN A 188 -13.87 3.57 1.50
CA ASN A 188 -14.28 4.86 2.04
C ASN A 188 -13.20 5.92 1.79
N SER A 189 -12.53 5.86 0.64
CA SER A 189 -11.55 6.88 0.29
C SER A 189 -12.26 8.18 -0.01
N LEU A 190 -11.76 9.28 0.53
CA LEU A 190 -12.28 10.62 0.27
C LEU A 190 -11.76 11.08 -1.09
N VAL A 191 -12.68 11.31 -2.02
CA VAL A 191 -12.38 11.79 -3.37
C VAL A 191 -13.07 13.12 -3.58
N TYR A 192 -12.40 14.01 -4.31
CA TYR A 192 -12.94 15.28 -4.76
C TYR A 192 -13.27 15.16 -6.24
N GLU A 193 -14.49 15.51 -6.63
CA GLU A 193 -14.95 15.51 -8.02
C GLU A 193 -15.59 16.83 -8.33
N GLN A 194 -15.27 17.37 -9.50
CA GLN A 194 -15.92 18.54 -10.05
C GLN A 194 -17.26 18.11 -10.61
N ARG A 195 -18.35 18.61 -10.03
CA ARG A 195 -19.69 18.47 -10.59
C ARG A 195 -20.28 19.83 -10.87
N ASP A 196 -20.94 19.90 -12.01
CA ASP A 196 -21.81 21.00 -12.35
C ASP A 196 -23.08 20.85 -11.50
N ILE A 197 -23.26 21.75 -10.55
CA ILE A 197 -24.48 21.88 -9.76
C ILE A 197 -25.02 23.26 -10.10
N ASP A 198 -26.18 23.29 -10.75
CA ASP A 198 -26.90 24.50 -11.13
C ASP A 198 -26.10 25.50 -12.01
N GLY A 199 -25.22 24.99 -12.89
CA GLY A 199 -24.41 25.80 -13.80
C GLY A 199 -23.07 26.26 -13.23
N GLU A 200 -22.77 25.90 -11.98
CA GLU A 200 -21.49 26.17 -11.32
C GLU A 200 -20.71 24.87 -11.06
N ILE A 201 -19.46 24.84 -11.54
CA ILE A 201 -18.54 23.72 -11.31
C ILE A 201 -18.07 23.77 -9.86
N ASN A 202 -18.69 22.95 -9.03
CA ASN A 202 -18.38 22.83 -7.62
C ASN A 202 -17.49 21.60 -7.35
N LEU A 203 -16.47 21.77 -6.51
CA LEU A 203 -15.58 20.69 -6.10
C LEU A 203 -16.21 19.96 -4.90
N CYS A 204 -16.95 18.90 -5.18
CA CYS A 204 -17.69 18.17 -4.15
C CYS A 204 -16.85 17.03 -3.56
N LYS A 205 -16.94 16.84 -2.25
CA LYS A 205 -16.28 15.75 -1.51
C LYS A 205 -17.24 14.58 -1.35
N PHE A 206 -16.80 13.38 -1.69
CA PHE A 206 -17.58 12.15 -1.53
C PHE A 206 -16.67 10.97 -1.17
N THR A 207 -17.27 9.93 -0.62
CA THR A 207 -16.58 8.66 -0.37
C THR A 207 -16.76 7.74 -1.57
N SER A 208 -15.67 7.21 -2.10
CA SER A 208 -15.72 6.19 -3.14
C SER A 208 -14.75 5.04 -2.86
N THR A 209 -14.96 3.94 -3.58
CA THR A 209 -14.05 2.80 -3.54
C THR A 209 -12.91 3.04 -4.52
N VAL A 210 -11.69 3.14 -3.98
CA VAL A 210 -10.45 3.42 -4.73
C VAL A 210 -9.46 2.28 -4.46
N ASP A 211 -8.79 1.83 -5.50
CA ASP A 211 -7.66 0.92 -5.42
C ASP A 211 -6.38 1.76 -5.44
N HIS A 212 -5.67 1.80 -4.32
CA HIS A 212 -4.37 2.48 -4.23
C HIS A 212 -3.30 1.55 -4.78
N LEU A 213 -2.82 1.84 -5.98
CA LEU A 213 -1.76 1.09 -6.65
C LEU A 213 -0.41 1.70 -6.28
N THR A 214 0.46 0.90 -5.68
CA THR A 214 1.79 1.32 -5.25
C THR A 214 2.86 0.64 -6.09
N PHE A 215 3.92 1.39 -6.38
CA PHE A 215 5.06 0.95 -7.17
C PHE A 215 6.31 1.05 -6.31
N ILE A 216 7.10 -0.03 -6.27
CA ILE A 216 8.35 -0.14 -5.53
C ILE A 216 9.45 -0.56 -6.50
N ILE A 217 10.67 -0.05 -6.30
CA ILE A 217 11.82 -0.45 -7.10
C ILE A 217 12.36 -1.76 -6.54
N GLU A 218 12.51 -2.77 -7.39
CA GLU A 218 12.95 -4.12 -6.99
C GLU A 218 14.27 -4.52 -7.66
N SER A 219 15.02 -3.53 -8.14
CA SER A 219 16.28 -3.75 -8.83
C SER A 219 17.34 -2.71 -8.51
N GLY A 220 18.60 -3.12 -8.50
CA GLY A 220 19.75 -2.23 -8.36
C GLY A 220 19.92 -1.69 -6.93
N GLU A 221 20.65 -0.59 -6.81
CA GLU A 221 20.99 0.02 -5.51
C GLU A 221 19.79 0.66 -4.80
N LEU A 222 18.73 0.97 -5.55
CA LEU A 222 17.50 1.56 -5.03
C LEU A 222 16.44 0.50 -4.68
N GLN A 223 16.83 -0.76 -4.56
CA GLN A 223 15.91 -1.84 -4.20
C GLN A 223 15.17 -1.53 -2.88
N GLY A 224 13.87 -1.78 -2.86
CA GLY A 224 12.98 -1.54 -1.71
C GLY A 224 12.52 -0.09 -1.57
N GLN A 225 12.95 0.82 -2.45
CA GLN A 225 12.50 2.20 -2.40
C GLN A 225 11.14 2.39 -3.08
N TYR A 226 10.32 3.23 -2.47
CA TYR A 226 9.04 3.65 -3.03
C TYR A 226 9.25 4.47 -4.31
N LEU A 227 8.50 4.15 -5.36
CA LEU A 227 8.57 4.81 -6.66
C LEU A 227 7.39 5.76 -6.88
N LYS A 228 6.16 5.27 -6.72
CA LYS A 228 4.95 6.07 -6.99
C LYS A 228 3.71 5.39 -6.43
N GLN A 229 2.68 6.18 -6.21
CA GLN A 229 1.33 5.71 -5.93
C GLN A 229 0.38 6.33 -6.95
N ILE A 230 -0.59 5.53 -7.40
CA ILE A 230 -1.69 5.95 -8.25
C ILE A 230 -2.99 5.50 -7.61
N ASP A 231 -3.92 6.42 -7.48
CA ASP A 231 -5.27 6.13 -7.02
C ASP A 231 -6.14 5.77 -8.22
N VAL A 232 -6.56 4.51 -8.28
CA VAL A 232 -7.33 3.96 -9.39
C VAL A 232 -8.80 3.82 -8.97
N PRO A 233 -9.74 4.48 -9.64
CA PRO A 233 -11.17 4.27 -9.39
C PRO A 233 -11.56 2.82 -9.61
N LYS A 234 -12.50 2.28 -8.81
CA LYS A 234 -12.96 0.89 -8.92
C LYS A 234 -13.33 0.47 -10.35
N GLU A 235 -13.91 1.36 -11.14
CA GLU A 235 -14.33 1.09 -12.52
C GLU A 235 -13.16 0.73 -13.45
N LYS A 236 -11.95 1.23 -13.12
CA LYS A 236 -10.71 1.04 -13.88
C LYS A 236 -9.74 0.05 -13.19
N SER A 237 -10.28 -0.88 -12.40
CA SER A 237 -9.48 -1.88 -11.66
C SER A 237 -9.24 -3.19 -12.42
N LYS A 238 -9.43 -3.20 -13.75
CA LYS A 238 -9.20 -4.40 -14.57
C LYS A 238 -7.74 -4.48 -15.01
N GLY A 239 -7.26 -5.69 -15.31
CA GLY A 239 -5.86 -5.92 -15.68
C GLY A 239 -5.39 -5.07 -16.86
N LYS A 240 -6.26 -4.81 -17.86
CA LYS A 240 -5.96 -3.90 -18.97
C LYS A 240 -5.70 -2.47 -18.51
N ASP A 241 -6.57 -1.92 -17.66
CA ASP A 241 -6.44 -0.55 -17.14
C ASP A 241 -5.18 -0.43 -16.28
N LEU A 242 -4.94 -1.41 -15.40
CA LEU A 242 -3.73 -1.47 -14.57
C LEU A 242 -2.45 -1.53 -15.42
N ALA A 243 -2.47 -2.23 -16.55
CA ALA A 243 -1.34 -2.27 -17.48
C ALA A 243 -1.10 -0.90 -18.13
N GLU A 244 -2.14 -0.16 -18.47
CA GLU A 244 -2.03 1.21 -19.01
C GLU A 244 -1.44 2.17 -17.97
N PHE A 245 -1.93 2.13 -16.72
CA PHE A 245 -1.36 2.91 -15.61
C PHE A 245 0.11 2.56 -15.37
N THR A 246 0.45 1.27 -15.34
CA THR A 246 1.82 0.79 -15.16
C THR A 246 2.73 1.27 -16.30
N CYS A 247 2.25 1.22 -17.55
CA CYS A 247 3.01 1.71 -18.69
C CYS A 247 3.27 3.22 -18.60
N ASN A 248 2.30 4.01 -18.13
CA ASN A 248 2.48 5.45 -17.94
C ASN A 248 3.53 5.76 -16.87
N VAL A 249 3.54 5.03 -15.75
CA VAL A 249 4.60 5.13 -14.73
C VAL A 249 5.97 4.78 -15.33
N LEU A 250 6.06 3.68 -16.06
CA LEU A 250 7.32 3.28 -16.70
C LEU A 250 7.83 4.35 -17.68
N LYS A 251 6.96 5.01 -18.44
CA LYS A 251 7.35 6.11 -19.34
C LYS A 251 7.82 7.35 -18.59
N GLU A 252 7.14 7.72 -17.52
CA GLU A 252 7.51 8.84 -16.65
C GLU A 252 8.95 8.69 -16.13
N PHE A 253 9.31 7.48 -15.68
CA PHE A 253 10.65 7.14 -15.21
C PHE A 253 11.57 6.59 -16.31
N LYS A 254 11.27 6.81 -17.60
CA LYS A 254 12.10 6.40 -18.75
C LYS A 254 12.59 4.92 -18.66
N SER A 255 11.71 4.05 -18.19
CA SER A 255 11.97 2.65 -17.86
C SER A 255 11.16 1.66 -18.71
N ASP A 256 10.43 2.15 -19.71
CA ASP A 256 9.64 1.36 -20.66
C ASP A 256 10.50 0.36 -21.45
N LYS A 257 11.73 0.75 -21.80
CA LYS A 257 12.68 -0.11 -22.52
C LYS A 257 13.54 -0.97 -21.59
N SER A 258 13.79 -0.51 -20.36
CA SER A 258 14.71 -1.16 -19.43
C SER A 258 14.05 -2.24 -18.56
N ILE A 259 12.74 -2.15 -18.32
CA ILE A 259 12.07 -3.06 -17.37
C ILE A 259 12.18 -4.51 -17.84
N GLN A 260 12.64 -5.42 -17.00
CA GLN A 260 12.82 -6.83 -17.32
C GLN A 260 11.87 -7.72 -16.53
N ALA A 261 11.56 -7.34 -15.29
CA ALA A 261 10.73 -8.13 -14.40
C ALA A 261 9.70 -7.29 -13.66
N ILE A 262 8.60 -7.93 -13.27
CA ILE A 262 7.56 -7.34 -12.44
C ILE A 262 7.19 -8.33 -11.34
N ILE A 263 7.16 -7.84 -10.10
CA ILE A 263 6.79 -8.60 -8.91
C ILE A 263 5.36 -8.25 -8.53
N LEU A 264 4.46 -9.24 -8.53
CA LEU A 264 3.02 -9.06 -8.28
C LEU A 264 2.47 -10.20 -7.43
N ASP A 265 1.27 -10.01 -6.88
CA ASP A 265 0.47 -11.15 -6.44
C ASP A 265 0.04 -12.06 -7.62
N ASN A 266 -0.33 -13.30 -7.30
CA ASN A 266 -0.70 -14.31 -8.30
C ASN A 266 -2.19 -14.28 -8.65
N THR A 267 -2.87 -13.13 -8.49
CA THR A 267 -4.30 -13.03 -8.80
C THR A 267 -4.53 -13.08 -10.31
N SER A 268 -5.75 -13.45 -10.73
CA SER A 268 -6.13 -13.53 -12.14
C SER A 268 -6.10 -12.17 -12.85
N VAL A 269 -6.36 -11.09 -12.11
CA VAL A 269 -6.30 -9.70 -12.62
C VAL A 269 -4.86 -9.33 -13.00
N ASN A 270 -3.87 -9.84 -12.27
CA ASN A 270 -2.46 -9.56 -12.51
C ASN A 270 -1.82 -10.55 -13.50
N THR A 271 -2.12 -11.84 -13.37
CA THR A 271 -1.44 -12.94 -14.08
C THR A 271 -2.24 -13.60 -15.20
N GLY A 272 -3.50 -13.19 -15.41
CA GLY A 272 -4.38 -13.78 -16.42
C GLY A 272 -3.79 -13.75 -17.84
N LYS A 273 -3.90 -14.87 -18.57
CA LYS A 273 -3.32 -15.07 -19.91
C LYS A 273 -3.76 -14.02 -20.94
N ASP A 274 -5.05 -13.69 -20.95
CA ASP A 274 -5.62 -12.81 -21.98
C ASP A 274 -5.73 -11.36 -21.50
N ASN A 275 -6.31 -11.14 -20.33
CA ASN A 275 -6.63 -9.81 -19.82
C ASN A 275 -5.88 -9.43 -18.52
N GLY A 276 -4.90 -10.24 -18.10
CA GLY A 276 -4.09 -9.94 -16.93
C GLY A 276 -3.17 -8.74 -17.16
N LEU A 277 -2.81 -8.04 -16.09
CA LEU A 277 -1.90 -6.89 -16.11
C LEU A 277 -0.64 -7.18 -16.91
N VAL A 278 0.08 -8.27 -16.60
CA VAL A 278 1.35 -8.59 -17.28
C VAL A 278 1.13 -8.88 -18.75
N ALA A 279 0.14 -9.71 -19.09
CA ALA A 279 -0.14 -10.04 -20.48
C ALA A 279 -0.53 -8.80 -21.30
N CYS A 280 -1.34 -7.90 -20.74
CA CYS A 280 -1.68 -6.62 -21.36
C CYS A 280 -0.45 -5.71 -21.50
N LEU A 281 0.40 -5.63 -20.47
CA LEU A 281 1.59 -4.81 -20.49
C LEU A 281 2.62 -5.29 -21.51
N GLU A 282 2.83 -6.61 -21.64
CA GLU A 282 3.68 -7.19 -22.68
C GLU A 282 3.22 -6.81 -24.09
N ARG A 283 1.90 -6.78 -24.33
CA ARG A 283 1.33 -6.32 -25.61
C ARG A 283 1.56 -4.83 -25.84
N ILE A 284 1.43 -4.01 -24.80
CA ILE A 284 1.69 -2.57 -24.87
C ILE A 284 3.17 -2.29 -25.16
N LEU A 285 4.09 -2.98 -24.48
CA LEU A 285 5.53 -2.83 -24.64
C LEU A 285 6.10 -3.62 -25.84
N LYS A 286 5.28 -4.46 -26.49
CA LYS A 286 5.65 -5.33 -27.61
C LYS A 286 6.86 -6.25 -27.32
N ARG A 287 6.97 -6.72 -26.08
CA ARG A 287 8.04 -7.61 -25.64
C ARG A 287 7.63 -8.39 -24.39
N ARG A 288 8.36 -9.48 -24.12
CA ARG A 288 8.17 -10.28 -22.92
C ARG A 288 8.79 -9.63 -21.69
N ILE A 289 8.19 -9.89 -20.53
CA ILE A 289 8.63 -9.43 -19.22
C ILE A 289 8.54 -10.62 -18.27
N TYR A 290 9.54 -10.77 -17.39
CA TYR A 290 9.50 -11.80 -16.36
C TYR A 290 8.44 -11.45 -15.31
N LEU A 291 7.47 -12.33 -15.11
CA LEU A 291 6.58 -12.29 -13.97
C LEU A 291 7.23 -13.03 -12.80
N ILE A 292 7.46 -12.33 -11.71
CA ILE A 292 7.89 -12.91 -10.44
C ILE A 292 6.66 -12.92 -9.52
N GLY A 293 6.12 -14.11 -9.30
CA GLY A 293 4.96 -14.28 -8.45
C GLY A 293 5.29 -14.10 -6.96
N CYS A 294 4.34 -13.57 -6.21
CA CYS A 294 4.45 -13.42 -4.76
C CYS A 294 4.62 -14.78 -4.08
N LEU A 295 5.77 -14.98 -3.40
CA LEU A 295 6.06 -16.23 -2.68
C LEU A 295 5.07 -16.52 -1.55
N LEU A 296 4.48 -15.49 -0.92
CA LEU A 296 3.45 -15.67 0.11
C LEU A 296 2.23 -16.39 -0.47
N HIS A 297 1.76 -15.96 -1.64
CA HIS A 297 0.62 -16.59 -2.32
C HIS A 297 0.96 -17.99 -2.84
N VAL A 298 2.21 -18.23 -3.26
CA VAL A 298 2.68 -19.57 -3.66
C VAL A 298 2.70 -20.53 -2.46
N ASN A 299 3.17 -20.06 -1.31
CA ASN A 299 3.26 -20.88 -0.09
C ASN A 299 1.91 -21.07 0.60
N GLU A 300 0.97 -20.13 0.46
CA GLU A 300 -0.35 -20.21 1.07
C GLU A 300 -1.10 -21.48 0.64
N LEU A 301 -1.07 -21.82 -0.66
CA LEU A 301 -1.88 -22.94 -1.18
C LEU A 301 -1.45 -24.31 -0.62
N PRO A 302 -0.17 -24.72 -0.69
CA PRO A 302 0.26 -26.00 -0.12
C PRO A 302 0.09 -26.05 1.40
N LEU A 303 0.41 -24.95 2.09
CA LEU A 303 0.27 -24.88 3.55
C LEU A 303 -1.19 -24.96 3.98
N ARG A 304 -2.10 -24.30 3.26
CA ARG A 304 -3.52 -24.42 3.51
C ARG A 304 -4.02 -25.84 3.30
N HIS A 305 -3.61 -26.51 2.22
CA HIS A 305 -4.03 -27.90 1.99
C HIS A 305 -3.52 -28.81 3.11
N LEU A 306 -2.28 -28.63 3.53
CA LEU A 306 -1.69 -29.35 4.65
C LEU A 306 -2.47 -29.12 5.94
N ILE A 307 -2.70 -27.85 6.32
CA ILE A 307 -3.45 -27.47 7.52
C ILE A 307 -4.88 -27.98 7.44
N SER A 308 -5.58 -27.79 6.31
CA SER A 308 -6.93 -28.29 6.10
C SER A 308 -7.00 -29.81 6.20
N LYS A 309 -5.95 -30.54 5.83
CA LYS A 309 -5.90 -32.00 5.92
C LYS A 309 -5.57 -32.49 7.33
N LEU A 310 -4.69 -31.77 8.03
CA LEU A 310 -4.24 -32.13 9.39
C LEU A 310 -5.24 -31.70 10.46
N ASP A 311 -5.81 -30.51 10.34
CA ASP A 311 -6.72 -29.90 11.33
C ASP A 311 -8.19 -30.05 10.91
N GLY A 312 -8.47 -30.37 9.64
CA GLY A 312 -9.84 -30.53 9.14
C GLY A 312 -10.63 -29.21 9.12
N SER A 313 -11.94 -29.29 8.88
CA SER A 313 -12.83 -28.13 9.01
C SER A 313 -12.94 -27.68 10.47
N SER A 314 -12.92 -26.37 10.71
CA SER A 314 -13.22 -25.78 12.02
C SER A 314 -14.74 -25.70 12.19
N ASN A 315 -15.32 -26.59 12.99
CA ASN A 315 -16.77 -26.60 13.24
C ASN A 315 -17.17 -25.63 14.37
N SER A 316 -16.20 -25.12 15.13
CA SER A 316 -16.35 -24.06 16.15
C SER A 316 -15.01 -23.39 16.41
N SER A 317 -14.97 -22.33 17.24
CA SER A 317 -13.73 -21.64 17.62
C SER A 317 -12.70 -22.53 18.31
N ASN A 318 -13.12 -23.68 18.84
CA ASN A 318 -12.29 -24.56 19.68
C ASN A 318 -12.19 -26.00 19.16
N ASN A 319 -12.89 -26.37 18.08
CA ASN A 319 -12.93 -27.77 17.63
C ASN A 319 -12.50 -27.90 16.17
N TYR A 320 -11.46 -28.72 16.00
CA TYR A 320 -10.90 -29.13 14.72
C TYR A 320 -11.29 -30.58 14.42
N SER A 321 -11.60 -30.90 13.16
CA SER A 321 -12.09 -32.23 12.78
C SER A 321 -11.02 -33.16 12.22
N GLY A 322 -9.82 -32.64 11.98
CA GLY A 322 -8.69 -33.36 11.40
C GLY A 322 -7.90 -34.18 12.43
N PRO A 323 -7.02 -35.08 11.95
CA PRO A 323 -6.25 -35.98 12.79
C PRO A 323 -5.42 -35.26 13.85
N VAL A 324 -4.75 -34.15 13.54
CA VAL A 324 -3.96 -33.37 14.50
C VAL A 324 -4.87 -32.54 15.41
N GLY A 325 -5.86 -31.88 14.82
CA GLY A 325 -6.80 -31.04 15.54
C GLY A 325 -7.64 -31.76 16.59
N LYS A 326 -7.82 -33.09 16.49
CA LYS A 326 -8.47 -33.93 17.51
C LYS A 326 -7.59 -34.24 18.73
N PHE A 327 -6.28 -34.04 18.64
CA PHE A 327 -5.35 -34.26 19.75
C PHE A 327 -5.18 -33.02 20.65
N ILE A 328 -5.71 -31.87 20.24
CA ILE A 328 -5.72 -30.59 20.97
C ILE A 328 -7.08 -30.44 21.65
#